data_AF-A0A239QRK1-F1
#
_entry.id   AF-A0A239QRK1-F1
#
_cell.length_a   1.000
_cell.length_b   1.000
_cell.length_c   1.000
_cell.angle_alpha   90.00
_cell.angle_beta   90.00
_cell.angle_gamma   90.00
#
_symmetry.space_group_name_H-M   'P 1'
#
loop_
_entity.id
_entity.type
_entity.pdbx_description
1 polymer ?
#
loop_
_entity_poly.entity_id
_entity_poly.type
_entity_poly.pdbx_seq_one_letter_code
_entity_poly.pdbx_strand_id
1 'polypeptide(L)'
;MTSPEHENAPGGYSEGDLKCHCGDKSSLPMTAVKSTVHAPELPAYVVLVSTREGRYRRRVFLSLHSAVHAAERARERGQDADLVLCELRPVEALIA
;
A
#
# COMPACT_ATOMS: atom_id res chain seq x y z
N MET A 1 -17.56 -7.00 -46.01
CA MET A 1 -16.41 -7.68 -45.38
C MET A 1 -15.89 -6.76 -44.30
N THR A 2 -15.84 -7.29 -43.10
CA THR A 2 -15.93 -6.60 -41.81
C THR A 2 -14.59 -6.03 -41.34
N SER A 3 -14.66 -4.85 -40.73
CA SER A 3 -13.61 -4.19 -39.94
C SER A 3 -13.05 -5.12 -38.85
N PRO A 4 -11.76 -5.07 -38.52
CA PRO A 4 -11.26 -5.59 -37.25
C PRO A 4 -11.44 -4.53 -36.15
N GLU A 5 -12.22 -4.91 -35.15
CA GLU A 5 -12.42 -4.18 -33.90
C GLU A 5 -11.12 -4.20 -33.09
N HIS A 6 -10.60 -3.02 -32.76
CA HIS A 6 -9.50 -2.89 -31.81
C HIS A 6 -10.05 -3.08 -30.39
N GLU A 7 -9.77 -4.25 -29.84
CA GLU A 7 -10.05 -4.67 -28.47
C GLU A 7 -9.32 -3.72 -27.48
N ASN A 8 -10.07 -2.82 -26.85
CA ASN A 8 -9.56 -1.92 -25.81
C ASN A 8 -9.40 -2.70 -24.50
N ALA A 9 -8.20 -3.21 -24.23
CA ALA A 9 -7.84 -3.75 -22.92
C ALA A 9 -7.58 -2.62 -21.91
N PRO A 10 -8.22 -2.60 -20.73
CA PRO A 10 -7.98 -1.59 -19.71
C PRO A 10 -6.70 -1.93 -18.93
N GLY A 11 -5.56 -1.49 -19.47
CA GLY A 11 -4.26 -1.73 -18.84
C GLY A 11 -3.08 -1.02 -19.51
N GLY A 12 -3.33 0.07 -20.24
CA GLY A 12 -2.28 0.86 -20.85
C GLY A 12 -1.46 1.58 -19.78
N TYR A 13 -0.29 1.04 -19.46
CA TYR A 13 0.75 1.82 -18.81
C TYR A 13 1.16 2.93 -19.78
N SER A 14 0.83 4.18 -19.46
CA SER A 14 1.36 5.33 -20.19
C SER A 14 2.86 5.45 -19.92
N GLU A 15 3.67 5.57 -20.95
CA GLU A 15 5.14 5.80 -20.89
C GLU A 15 5.54 7.09 -20.12
N GLY A 16 4.59 7.84 -19.58
CA GLY A 16 4.82 9.10 -18.84
C GLY A 16 5.14 8.96 -17.34
N ASP A 17 4.94 7.80 -16.70
CA ASP A 17 4.97 7.69 -15.22
C ASP A 17 6.30 7.19 -14.61
N LEU A 18 7.41 7.27 -15.34
CA LEU A 18 8.75 6.89 -14.85
C LEU A 18 9.62 8.07 -14.39
N LYS A 19 9.02 9.14 -13.87
CA LYS A 19 9.79 10.23 -13.25
C LYS A 19 9.72 10.17 -11.73
N CYS A 20 10.49 9.25 -11.16
CA CYS A 20 10.85 9.32 -9.75
C CYS A 20 11.82 10.50 -9.56
N HIS A 21 11.39 11.55 -8.87
CA HIS A 21 12.31 12.57 -8.37
C HIS A 21 13.00 12.03 -7.13
N CYS A 22 14.10 11.29 -7.34
CA CYS A 22 15.13 11.08 -6.33
C CYS A 22 15.84 12.40 -6.08
N GLY A 23 15.20 13.28 -5.30
CA GLY A 23 15.84 14.45 -4.70
C GLY A 23 17.03 14.03 -3.84
N ASP A 24 18.02 14.91 -3.81
CA ASP A 24 19.40 14.67 -3.37
C ASP A 24 19.54 13.91 -2.04
N LYS A 25 20.46 12.93 -2.07
CA LYS A 25 20.86 12.10 -0.92
C LYS A 25 21.64 12.92 0.09
N SER A 26 20.97 13.67 0.96
CA SER A 26 21.57 14.08 2.24
C SER A 26 21.55 12.87 3.19
N SER A 27 22.56 12.02 3.06
CA SER A 27 22.82 10.95 4.04
C SER A 27 23.14 11.59 5.39
N LEU A 28 22.22 11.46 6.35
CA LEU A 28 22.48 11.80 7.73
C LEU A 28 23.58 10.87 8.27
N PRO A 29 24.56 11.36 9.06
CA PRO A 29 25.59 10.50 9.63
C PRO A 29 24.96 9.46 10.56
N MET A 30 25.38 8.20 10.39
CA MET A 30 25.02 7.07 11.23
C MET A 30 25.66 7.24 12.62
N THR A 31 25.10 8.09 13.46
CA THR A 31 25.32 8.00 14.90
C THR A 31 24.48 6.84 15.40
N ALA A 32 25.13 5.79 15.89
CA ALA A 32 24.50 4.67 16.57
C ALA A 32 23.92 5.16 17.89
N VAL A 33 22.76 5.81 17.82
CA VAL A 33 21.98 6.09 19.01
C VAL A 33 21.34 4.76 19.40
N LYS A 34 21.78 4.17 20.51
CA LYS A 34 20.96 3.21 21.26
C LYS A 34 19.78 3.98 21.86
N SER A 35 18.91 4.45 20.99
CA SER A 35 17.61 4.92 21.39
C SER A 35 16.83 3.65 21.66
N THR A 36 16.54 3.37 22.92
CA THR A 36 15.23 2.79 23.26
C THR A 36 14.20 3.81 22.77
N VAL A 37 13.94 3.80 21.46
CA VAL A 37 12.89 4.60 20.86
C VAL A 37 11.62 3.95 21.40
N HIS A 38 10.99 4.57 22.38
CA HIS A 38 9.54 4.47 22.48
C HIS A 38 9.00 5.05 21.16
N ALA A 39 8.99 4.23 20.11
CA ALA A 39 8.41 4.66 18.85
C ALA A 39 6.95 4.92 19.17
N PRO A 40 6.44 6.14 18.91
CA PRO A 40 5.03 6.41 19.15
C PRO A 40 4.23 5.34 18.42
N GLU A 41 3.20 4.79 19.06
CA GLU A 41 2.27 3.89 18.40
C GLU A 41 1.65 4.65 17.23
N LEU A 42 2.09 4.33 16.01
CA LEU A 42 1.64 5.03 14.83
C LEU A 42 0.35 4.36 14.35
N PRO A 43 -0.75 5.11 14.16
CA PRO A 43 -1.95 4.54 13.59
C PRO A 43 -1.66 4.09 12.16
N ALA A 44 -2.16 2.91 11.82
CA ALA A 44 -2.16 2.36 10.49
C ALA A 44 -3.55 1.82 10.15
N TYR A 45 -3.87 1.83 8.87
CA TYR A 45 -5.14 1.37 8.35
C TYR A 45 -4.90 0.14 7.50
N VAL A 46 -5.56 -0.97 7.84
CA VAL A 46 -5.44 -2.22 7.11
C VAL A 46 -6.73 -2.44 6.34
N VAL A 47 -6.62 -2.53 5.02
CA VAL A 47 -7.72 -3.00 4.17
C VAL A 47 -7.58 -4.51 4.03
N LEU A 48 -8.57 -5.24 4.52
CA LEU A 48 -8.73 -6.68 4.36
C LEU A 48 -9.70 -6.91 3.20
N VAL A 49 -9.26 -7.61 2.16
CA VAL A 49 -10.13 -7.98 1.03
C VAL A 49 -10.27 -9.49 1.01
N SER A 50 -11.49 -9.99 1.12
CA SER A 50 -11.77 -11.42 0.98
C SER A 50 -11.69 -11.82 -0.50
N THR A 51 -10.98 -12.90 -0.77
CA THR A 51 -10.91 -13.52 -2.10
C THR A 51 -11.96 -14.61 -2.22
N ARG A 52 -12.33 -14.96 -3.46
CA ARG A 52 -13.29 -16.05 -3.74
C ARG A 52 -12.86 -17.41 -3.19
N GLU A 53 -11.58 -17.57 -2.87
CA GLU A 53 -10.98 -18.78 -2.29
C GLU A 53 -11.03 -18.79 -0.76
N GLY A 54 -11.70 -17.82 -0.13
CA GLY A 54 -11.77 -17.69 1.33
C GLY A 54 -10.47 -17.20 1.97
N ARG A 55 -9.56 -16.61 1.19
CA ARG A 55 -8.31 -16.01 1.68
C ARG A 55 -8.47 -14.51 1.85
N TYR A 56 -7.66 -13.90 2.70
CA TYR A 56 -7.63 -12.44 2.83
C TYR A 56 -6.35 -11.87 2.23
N ARG A 57 -6.51 -10.89 1.34
CA ARG A 57 -5.42 -10.02 0.92
C ARG A 57 -5.41 -8.80 1.84
N ARG A 58 -4.27 -8.52 2.46
CA ARG A 58 -4.10 -7.38 3.38
C ARG A 58 -3.28 -6.28 2.73
N ARG A 59 -3.68 -5.03 2.89
CA ARG A 59 -2.92 -3.85 2.45
C ARG A 59 -2.87 -2.85 3.58
N VAL A 60 -1.66 -2.42 3.95
CA VAL A 60 -1.43 -1.46 5.04
C VAL A 60 -1.26 -0.07 4.45
N PHE A 61 -1.90 0.92 5.06
CA PHE A 61 -1.84 2.33 4.68
C PHE A 61 -1.56 3.17 5.94
N LEU A 62 -0.83 4.27 5.77
CA LEU A 62 -0.58 5.24 6.85
C LEU A 62 -1.53 6.44 6.79
N SER A 63 -2.43 6.47 5.81
CA SER A 63 -3.45 7.52 5.62
C SER A 63 -4.82 6.89 5.49
N LEU A 64 -5.77 7.43 6.25
CA LEU A 64 -7.17 7.00 6.19
C LEU A 64 -7.75 7.18 4.77
N HIS A 65 -7.43 8.31 4.13
CA HIS A 65 -7.95 8.65 2.81
C HIS A 65 -7.58 7.60 1.75
N SER A 66 -6.31 7.21 1.70
CA SER A 66 -5.84 6.17 0.76
C SER A 66 -6.44 4.79 1.07
N ALA A 67 -6.66 4.48 2.36
CA ALA A 67 -7.25 3.22 2.78
C ALA A 67 -8.74 3.13 2.42
N VAL A 68 -9.50 4.21 2.61
CA VAL A 68 -10.91 4.33 2.22
C VAL A 68 -11.06 4.11 0.72
N HIS A 69 -10.29 4.85 -0.10
CA HIS A 69 -10.34 4.65 -1.56
C HIS A 69 -9.95 3.25 -2.01
N ALA A 70 -9.02 2.60 -1.31
CA ALA A 70 -8.67 1.22 -1.62
C ALA A 70 -9.81 0.25 -1.29
N ALA A 71 -10.53 0.46 -0.19
CA ALA A 71 -11.70 -0.35 0.18
C ALA A 71 -12.88 -0.11 -0.77
N GLU A 72 -13.17 1.15 -1.12
CA GLU A 72 -14.20 1.52 -2.12
C GLU A 72 -13.93 0.82 -3.46
N ARG A 73 -12.70 0.94 -3.99
CA ARG A 73 -12.32 0.29 -5.25
C ARG A 73 -12.42 -1.23 -5.21
N ALA A 74 -12.20 -1.85 -4.05
CA ALA A 74 -12.38 -3.29 -3.90
C ALA A 74 -13.88 -3.66 -3.94
N ARG A 75 -14.73 -2.89 -3.26
CA ARG A 75 -16.19 -3.06 -3.25
C ARG A 75 -16.81 -2.80 -4.62
N GLU A 76 -16.35 -1.79 -5.35
CA GLU A 76 -16.75 -1.52 -6.74
C GLU A 76 -16.44 -2.69 -7.67
N ARG A 77 -15.38 -3.45 -7.38
CA ARG A 77 -15.02 -4.69 -8.09
C ARG A 77 -15.82 -5.91 -7.62
N GLY A 78 -16.81 -5.72 -6.76
CA GLY A 78 -17.64 -6.78 -6.17
C GLY A 78 -16.88 -7.65 -5.17
N GLN A 79 -15.78 -7.13 -4.59
CA GLN A 79 -15.06 -7.81 -3.52
C GLN A 79 -15.58 -7.35 -2.17
N ASP A 80 -15.66 -8.29 -1.23
CA ASP A 80 -15.95 -7.95 0.14
C ASP A 80 -14.66 -7.44 0.82
N ALA A 81 -14.77 -6.27 1.43
CA ALA A 81 -13.62 -5.51 1.92
C ALA A 81 -13.93 -4.76 3.20
N ASP A 82 -13.04 -4.91 4.18
CA ASP A 82 -13.10 -4.28 5.49
C ASP A 82 -11.92 -3.34 5.70
N LEU A 83 -12.18 -2.24 6.41
CA LEU A 83 -11.17 -1.28 6.82
C LEU A 83 -10.99 -1.35 8.34
N VAL A 84 -9.80 -1.71 8.78
CA VAL A 84 -9.47 -1.92 10.20
C VAL A 84 -8.42 -0.89 10.62
N LEU A 85 -8.65 -0.21 11.74
CA LEU A 85 -7.63 0.62 12.39
C LEU A 85 -6.70 -0.28 13.22
N CYS A 86 -5.40 -0.09 13.08
CA CYS A 86 -4.36 -0.83 13.76
C CYS A 86 -3.29 0.14 14.30
N GLU A 87 -2.50 -0.34 15.24
CA GLU A 87 -1.34 0.39 15.76
C GLU A 87 -0.06 -0.34 15.33
N LEU A 88 0.90 0.40 14.79
CA LEU A 88 2.22 -0.12 14.47
C LEU A 88 3.08 -0.10 15.72
N ARG A 89 3.62 -1.27 16.05
CA ARG A 89 4.62 -1.42 17.10
C ARG A 89 5.95 -1.83 16.50
N PRO A 90 7.06 -1.17 16.86
CA PRO A 90 8.38 -1.64 16.46
C PRO A 90 8.61 -3.03 17.05
N VAL A 91 9.16 -3.93 16.23
CA VAL A 91 9.63 -5.24 16.69
C VAL A 91 11.15 -5.20 16.64
N GLU A 92 11.79 -5.36 17.78
CA GLU A 92 13.25 -5.56 17.86
C GLU A 92 13.55 -6.99 17.40
N ALA A 93 13.56 -7.20 16.08
CA ALA A 93 14.13 -8.42 15.54
C ALA A 93 15.64 -8.35 15.72
N LEU A 94 16.22 -9.29 16.47
CA LEU A 94 17.65 -9.57 16.39
C LEU A 94 17.90 -10.14 14.98
N ILE A 95 18.20 -9.27 14.02
CA ILE A 95 18.66 -9.69 12.70
C ILE A 95 20.07 -10.21 12.92
N ALA A 96 20.19 -11.53 13.05
CA ALA A 96 21.46 -12.25 13.20
C ALA A 96 22.29 -12.20 11.91
#